data_AF-L8WFN9-F1
#
_entry.id   AF-L8WFN9-F1
#
_cell.length_a   1.000
_cell.length_b   1.000
_cell.length_c   1.000
_cell.angle_alpha   90.00
_cell.angle_beta   90.00
_cell.angle_gamma   90.00
#
_symmetry.space_group_name_H-M   'P 1'
#
loop_
_entity.id
_entity.type
_entity.pdbx_description
1 polymer ?
#
loop_
_entity_poly.entity_id
_entity_poly.type
_entity_poly.pdbx_seq_one_letter_code
_entity_poly.pdbx_strand_id
1 'polypeptide(L)'
;MLPEERAAITANEFLSSGDLEAAHQAITDLKELLSQGSNLPLSTKTQAAETLSAVLSQRFEHYGDVDDMEEAVEAQLKLASFSLESSDPELKIKSHGGLGRTLAAQFEHTADPDYAELAINHLNQAIG
;
A
#
# COMPACT_ATOMS: atom_id res chain seq x y z
N MET A 1 -7.87 8.43 21.12
CA MET A 1 -7.83 7.49 19.99
C MET A 1 -6.38 7.37 19.58
N LEU A 2 -5.87 6.15 19.49
CA LEU A 2 -4.49 5.91 19.05
C LEU A 2 -4.36 6.24 17.55
N PRO A 3 -3.19 6.68 17.05
CA PRO A 3 -3.01 7.04 15.64
C PRO A 3 -3.40 5.90 14.68
N GLU A 4 -3.10 4.64 15.03
CA GLU A 4 -3.45 3.45 14.26
C GLU A 4 -4.97 3.18 14.20
N GLU A 5 -5.70 3.48 15.27
CA GLU A 5 -7.16 3.36 15.30
C GLU A 5 -7.80 4.42 14.42
N ARG A 6 -7.29 5.66 14.48
CA ARG A 6 -7.76 6.77 13.64
C ARG A 6 -7.50 6.49 12.15
N ALA A 7 -6.29 6.03 11.84
CA ALA A 7 -5.91 5.63 10.50
C ALA A 7 -6.83 4.55 9.94
N ALA A 8 -7.14 3.51 10.73
CA ALA A 8 -8.02 2.44 10.28
C ALA A 8 -9.46 2.90 10.03
N ILE A 9 -9.99 3.79 10.88
CA ILE A 9 -11.34 4.33 10.71
C ILE A 9 -11.43 5.18 9.45
N THR A 10 -10.52 6.14 9.30
CA THR A 10 -10.50 7.08 8.16
C THR A 10 -10.17 6.37 6.85
N ALA A 11 -9.31 5.35 6.87
CA ALA A 11 -9.08 4.49 5.72
C ALA A 11 -10.37 3.76 5.32
N ASN A 12 -11.06 3.09 6.24
CA ASN A 12 -12.31 2.39 5.93
C ASN A 12 -13.40 3.34 5.42
N GLU A 13 -13.49 4.54 5.99
CA GLU A 13 -14.41 5.57 5.51
C GLU A 13 -14.12 5.96 4.07
N PHE A 14 -12.85 6.25 3.74
CA PHE A 14 -12.46 6.52 2.35
C PHE A 14 -12.73 5.33 1.44
N LEU A 15 -12.27 4.13 1.81
CA LEU A 15 -12.38 2.94 0.95
C LEU A 15 -13.85 2.58 0.63
N SER A 16 -14.78 2.92 1.54
CA SER A 16 -16.21 2.64 1.38
C SER A 16 -17.03 3.77 0.74
N SER A 17 -16.56 5.02 0.81
CA SER A 17 -17.35 6.19 0.39
C SER A 17 -16.68 7.09 -0.65
N GLY A 18 -15.35 7.00 -0.78
CA GLY A 18 -14.54 7.92 -1.58
C GLY A 18 -14.26 9.27 -0.91
N ASP A 19 -14.55 9.44 0.39
CA ASP A 19 -14.33 10.68 1.14
C ASP A 19 -12.85 11.10 1.14
N LEU A 20 -12.55 12.20 0.45
CA LEU A 20 -11.17 12.71 0.28
C LEU A 20 -10.55 13.26 1.57
N GLU A 21 -11.35 13.78 2.51
CA GLU A 21 -10.85 14.26 3.79
C GLU A 21 -10.42 13.05 4.65
N ALA A 22 -11.23 12.00 4.65
CA ALA A 22 -10.88 10.73 5.27
C ALA A 22 -9.61 10.12 4.63
N ALA A 23 -9.47 10.17 3.30
CA ALA A 23 -8.27 9.71 2.60
C ALA A 23 -7.02 10.48 3.05
N HIS A 24 -7.11 11.82 3.09
CA HIS A 24 -6.00 12.68 3.49
C HIS A 24 -5.57 12.42 4.93
N GLN A 25 -6.53 12.25 5.84
CA GLN A 25 -6.25 11.93 7.24
C GLN A 25 -5.61 10.55 7.38
N ALA A 26 -6.15 9.53 6.70
CA ALA A 26 -5.62 8.17 6.72
C ALA A 26 -4.16 8.15 6.22
N ILE A 27 -3.87 8.76 5.07
CA ILE A 27 -2.53 8.82 4.49
C ILE A 27 -1.55 9.49 5.46
N THR A 28 -1.95 10.62 6.05
CA THR A 28 -1.11 11.36 7.01
C THR A 28 -0.75 10.50 8.21
N ASP A 29 -1.75 9.84 8.81
CA ASP A 29 -1.55 9.02 10.01
C ASP A 29 -0.71 7.77 9.73
N LEU A 30 -0.95 7.11 8.59
CA LEU A 30 -0.21 5.92 8.20
C LEU A 30 1.25 6.25 7.88
N LYS A 31 1.51 7.38 7.21
CA LYS A 31 2.88 7.86 6.98
C LYS A 31 3.59 8.19 8.29
N GLU A 32 2.91 8.87 9.22
CA GLU A 32 3.46 9.19 10.54
C GLU A 32 3.80 7.90 11.31
N LEU A 33 2.89 6.91 11.33
CA LEU A 33 3.14 5.61 11.94
C LEU A 33 4.36 4.92 11.35
N LEU A 34 4.47 4.84 10.03
CA LEU A 34 5.60 4.20 9.36
C LEU A 34 6.93 4.95 9.58
N SER A 35 6.88 6.27 9.79
CA SER A 35 8.07 7.08 10.12
C SER A 35 8.65 6.76 11.51
N GLN A 36 7.83 6.23 12.44
CA GLN A 36 8.27 5.80 13.77
C GLN A 36 9.06 4.47 13.74
N GLY A 37 9.14 3.83 12.56
CA GLY A 37 10.14 2.83 12.21
C GLY A 37 10.22 1.66 13.20
N SER A 38 11.23 1.64 14.05
CA SER A 38 11.61 0.51 14.91
C SER A 38 10.73 0.29 16.15
N ASN A 39 9.92 1.27 16.56
CA ASN A 39 9.15 1.19 17.82
C ASN A 39 7.81 0.47 17.70
N LEU A 40 7.37 0.15 16.49
CA LEU A 40 6.09 -0.51 16.25
C LEU A 40 6.26 -2.04 16.12
N PRO A 41 5.29 -2.84 16.57
CA PRO A 41 5.22 -4.25 16.24
C PRO A 41 5.23 -4.46 14.72
N LEU A 42 5.87 -5.53 14.24
CA LEU A 42 5.92 -5.87 12.82
C LEU A 42 4.52 -5.96 12.20
N SER A 43 3.55 -6.52 12.92
CA SER A 43 2.15 -6.60 12.49
C SER A 43 1.55 -5.21 12.23
N THR A 44 1.84 -4.23 13.08
CA THR A 44 1.37 -2.85 12.93
C THR A 44 2.02 -2.18 11.73
N LYS A 45 3.33 -2.33 11.52
CA LYS A 45 4.03 -1.76 10.35
C LYS A 45 3.53 -2.34 9.04
N THR A 46 3.38 -3.67 9.00
CA THR A 46 2.82 -4.42 7.88
C THR A 46 1.43 -3.93 7.52
N GLN A 47 0.54 -3.85 8.52
CA GLN A 47 -0.83 -3.40 8.31
C GLN A 47 -0.88 -1.94 7.87
N ALA A 48 -0.08 -1.06 8.47
CA ALA A 48 -0.03 0.35 8.08
C ALA A 48 0.45 0.52 6.62
N ALA A 49 1.48 -0.21 6.20
CA ALA A 49 1.97 -0.17 4.82
C ALA A 49 0.95 -0.72 3.81
N GLU A 50 0.28 -1.82 4.15
CA GLU A 50 -0.78 -2.40 3.32
C GLU A 50 -1.96 -1.44 3.16
N THR A 51 -2.44 -0.85 4.27
CA THR A 51 -3.55 0.11 4.23
C THR A 51 -3.16 1.39 3.48
N LEU A 52 -1.92 1.88 3.65
CA LEU A 52 -1.44 3.06 2.93
C LEU A 52 -1.43 2.83 1.42
N SER A 53 -0.89 1.69 0.98
CA SER A 53 -0.89 1.28 -0.42
C SER A 53 -2.31 1.20 -0.99
N ALA A 54 -3.26 0.61 -0.24
CA ALA A 54 -4.65 0.48 -0.67
C ALA A 54 -5.36 1.84 -0.83
N VAL A 55 -5.23 2.73 0.17
CA VAL A 55 -5.83 4.07 0.13
C VAL A 55 -5.27 4.89 -1.03
N LEU A 56 -3.95 4.89 -1.22
CA LEU A 56 -3.30 5.61 -2.31
C LEU A 56 -3.71 5.04 -3.68
N SER A 57 -3.71 3.72 -3.84
CA SER A 57 -4.12 3.07 -5.09
C SER A 57 -5.56 3.40 -5.46
N GLN A 58 -6.50 3.33 -4.51
CA GLN A 58 -7.89 3.67 -4.78
C GLN A 58 -8.08 5.17 -5.05
N ARG A 59 -7.32 6.04 -4.38
CA ARG A 59 -7.36 7.49 -4.65
C ARG A 59 -6.84 7.80 -6.05
N PHE A 60 -5.76 7.14 -6.47
CA PHE A 60 -5.27 7.21 -7.84
C PHE A 60 -6.31 6.72 -8.87
N GLU A 61 -6.90 5.54 -8.67
CA GLU A 61 -7.91 4.99 -9.59
C GLU A 61 -9.10 5.93 -9.78
N HIS A 62 -9.54 6.62 -8.71
CA HIS A 62 -10.67 7.53 -8.77
C HIS A 62 -10.33 8.92 -9.31
N TYR A 63 -9.15 9.45 -9.01
CA TYR A 63 -8.83 10.87 -9.20
C TYR A 63 -7.62 11.13 -10.11
N GLY A 64 -6.84 10.10 -10.45
CA GLY A 64 -5.72 10.15 -11.39
C GLY A 64 -4.48 10.90 -10.89
N ASP A 65 -4.31 11.01 -9.57
CA ASP A 65 -3.15 11.68 -8.97
C ASP A 65 -1.90 10.79 -9.07
N VAL A 66 -0.96 11.16 -9.94
CA VAL A 66 0.26 10.38 -10.19
C VAL A 66 1.17 10.33 -8.96
N ASP A 67 1.09 11.30 -8.05
CA ASP A 67 1.90 11.25 -6.82
C ASP A 67 1.40 10.11 -5.91
N ASP A 68 0.09 9.83 -5.88
CA ASP A 68 -0.46 8.68 -5.14
C ASP A 68 0.06 7.35 -5.66
N MET A 69 0.25 7.28 -6.97
CA MET A 69 0.72 6.09 -7.65
C MET A 69 2.15 5.74 -7.19
N GLU A 70 3.06 6.72 -7.19
CA GLU A 70 4.43 6.52 -6.74
C GLU A 70 4.47 6.14 -5.26
N GLU A 71 3.70 6.84 -4.43
CA GLU A 71 3.64 6.57 -2.99
C GLU A 71 3.03 5.19 -2.67
N ALA A 72 2.07 4.70 -3.46
CA ALA A 72 1.48 3.37 -3.29
C ALA A 72 2.54 2.28 -3.49
N VAL A 73 3.40 2.43 -4.50
CA VAL A 73 4.54 1.52 -4.72
C VAL A 73 5.54 1.61 -3.59
N GLU A 74 5.87 2.80 -3.10
CA GLU A 74 6.77 2.94 -1.94
C GLU A 74 6.23 2.25 -0.69
N ALA A 75 4.92 2.40 -0.40
CA ALA A 75 4.27 1.73 0.71
C ALA A 75 4.36 0.20 0.56
N GLN A 76 4.15 -0.30 -0.65
CA GLN A 76 4.23 -1.72 -0.92
C GLN A 76 5.67 -2.27 -0.90
N LEU A 77 6.67 -1.48 -1.31
CA LEU A 77 8.09 -1.81 -1.15
C LEU A 77 8.51 -1.85 0.32
N LYS A 78 7.97 -0.96 1.16
CA LYS A 78 8.14 -1.04 2.62
C LYS A 78 7.55 -2.34 3.16
N LEU A 79 6.34 -2.72 2.72
CA LEU A 79 5.74 -4.00 3.09
C LEU A 79 6.63 -5.20 2.67
N ALA A 80 7.24 -5.14 1.49
CA ALA A 80 8.20 -6.16 1.05
C ALA A 80 9.43 -6.21 1.97
N SER A 81 9.97 -5.06 2.38
CA SER A 81 11.09 -5.00 3.31
C SER A 81 10.75 -5.60 4.68
N PHE A 82 9.53 -5.37 5.17
CA PHE A 82 9.04 -5.97 6.43
C PHE A 82 8.88 -7.49 6.32
N SER A 83 8.56 -8.00 5.12
CA SER A 83 8.51 -9.45 4.91
C SER A 83 9.86 -10.14 5.10
N LEU A 84 10.98 -9.41 4.91
CA LEU A 84 12.33 -9.93 5.16
C LEU A 84 12.65 -10.04 6.66
N GLU A 85 11.94 -9.29 7.50
CA GLU A 85 12.04 -9.38 8.97
C GLU A 85 11.23 -10.56 9.52
N SER A 86 10.41 -11.21 8.69
CA SER A 86 9.53 -12.32 9.05
C SER A 86 9.97 -13.63 8.40
N SER A 87 9.73 -14.74 9.08
CA SER A 87 9.76 -16.08 8.47
C SER A 87 8.41 -16.51 7.90
N ASP A 88 7.40 -15.63 7.92
CA ASP A 88 6.05 -15.92 7.46
C ASP A 88 5.97 -15.89 5.92
N PRO A 89 5.78 -17.05 5.27
CA PRO A 89 5.65 -17.11 3.82
C PRO A 89 4.39 -16.40 3.30
N GLU A 90 3.31 -16.30 4.10
CA GLU A 90 2.10 -15.60 3.68
C GLU A 90 2.35 -14.09 3.51
N LEU A 91 3.20 -13.52 4.35
CA LEU A 91 3.55 -12.11 4.27
C LEU A 91 4.30 -11.79 2.97
N LYS A 92 5.20 -12.69 2.55
CA LYS A 92 5.90 -12.57 1.27
C LYS A 92 4.93 -12.64 0.09
N ILE A 93 4.01 -13.61 0.10
CA ILE A 93 2.97 -13.77 -0.93
C ILE A 93 2.10 -12.51 -1.02
N LYS A 94 1.61 -12.00 0.12
CA LYS A 94 0.80 -10.78 0.17
C LYS A 94 1.55 -9.56 -0.36
N SER A 95 2.81 -9.40 0.02
CA SER A 95 3.65 -8.30 -0.46
C SER A 95 3.82 -8.33 -1.99
N HIS A 96 4.19 -9.48 -2.55
CA HIS A 96 4.32 -9.64 -4.00
C HIS A 96 2.98 -9.47 -4.72
N GLY A 97 1.90 -10.02 -4.19
CA GLY A 97 0.57 -9.88 -4.77
C GLY A 97 0.09 -8.42 -4.80
N GLY A 98 0.37 -7.65 -3.74
CA GLY A 98 0.06 -6.22 -3.72
C GLY A 98 0.94 -5.41 -4.68
N LEU A 99 2.25 -5.68 -4.76
CA LEU A 99 3.14 -5.01 -5.75
C LEU A 99 2.63 -5.25 -7.16
N GLY A 100 2.30 -6.50 -7.47
CA GLY A 100 1.76 -6.88 -8.77
C GLY A 100 0.49 -6.12 -9.15
N ARG A 101 -0.46 -6.00 -8.22
CA ARG A 101 -1.72 -5.27 -8.46
C ARG A 101 -1.50 -3.76 -8.61
N THR A 102 -0.71 -3.16 -7.72
CA THR A 102 -0.42 -1.72 -7.80
C THR A 102 0.23 -1.40 -9.13
N LEU A 103 1.30 -2.11 -9.52
CA LEU A 103 2.01 -1.92 -10.79
C LEU A 103 1.11 -2.15 -12.01
N ALA A 104 0.18 -3.11 -11.95
CA ALA A 104 -0.78 -3.32 -13.03
C ALA A 104 -1.72 -2.12 -13.22
N ALA A 105 -2.22 -1.53 -12.14
CA ALA A 105 -3.03 -0.30 -12.21
C ALA A 105 -2.22 0.87 -12.81
N GLN A 106 -0.92 0.96 -12.52
CA GLN A 106 -0.05 1.99 -13.13
C GLN A 106 0.08 1.81 -14.64
N PHE A 107 0.27 0.56 -15.10
CA PHE A 107 0.30 0.26 -16.51
C PHE A 107 -1.02 0.64 -17.21
N GLU A 108 -2.17 0.34 -16.61
CA GLU A 108 -3.48 0.67 -17.18
C GLU A 108 -3.66 2.18 -17.40
N HIS A 109 -3.11 3.01 -16.51
CA HIS A 109 -3.21 4.46 -16.60
C HIS A 109 -2.13 5.13 -17.44
N THR A 110 -0.89 4.64 -17.40
CA THR A 110 0.27 5.27 -18.06
C THR A 110 0.59 4.67 -19.43
N ALA A 111 0.12 3.44 -19.69
CA ALA A 111 0.56 2.59 -20.79
C ALA A 111 2.08 2.35 -20.83
N ASP A 112 2.78 2.52 -19.71
CA ASP A 112 4.22 2.27 -19.61
C ASP A 112 4.49 0.75 -19.46
N PRO A 113 5.13 0.10 -20.46
CA PRO A 113 5.37 -1.34 -20.44
C PRO A 113 6.28 -1.79 -19.29
N ASP A 114 7.11 -0.91 -18.71
CA ASP A 114 7.99 -1.26 -17.60
C ASP A 114 7.17 -1.66 -16.37
N TYR A 115 6.05 -0.97 -16.11
CA TYR A 115 5.13 -1.34 -15.04
C TYR A 115 4.44 -2.68 -15.30
N ALA A 116 4.10 -2.99 -16.55
CA ALA A 116 3.49 -4.28 -16.90
C ALA A 116 4.47 -5.44 -16.66
N GLU A 117 5.73 -5.30 -17.03
CA GLU A 117 6.76 -6.33 -16.82
C GLU A 117 7.00 -6.57 -15.31
N LEU A 118 7.14 -5.50 -14.54
CA LEU A 118 7.30 -5.59 -13.09
C LEU A 118 6.06 -6.19 -12.43
N ALA A 119 4.85 -5.81 -12.85
CA ALA A 119 3.60 -6.37 -12.35
C ALA A 119 3.57 -7.89 -12.52
N ILE A 120 3.86 -8.38 -13.72
CA ILE A 120 3.89 -9.82 -14.02
C ILE A 120 4.91 -10.56 -13.15
N ASN A 121 6.11 -10.00 -12.98
CA ASN A 121 7.14 -10.60 -12.13
C ASN A 121 6.62 -10.74 -10.68
N HIS A 122 6.07 -9.68 -10.10
CA HIS A 122 5.54 -9.72 -8.74
C HIS A 122 4.30 -10.62 -8.60
N LEU A 123 3.38 -10.64 -9.56
CA LEU A 123 2.25 -11.57 -9.56
C LEU A 123 2.71 -13.03 -9.63
N ASN A 124 3.73 -13.35 -10.43
CA ASN A 124 4.30 -14.69 -10.49
C ASN A 124 4.92 -15.13 -9.16
N GLN A 125 5.62 -14.23 -8.46
CA GLN A 125 6.14 -14.50 -7.12
C GLN A 125 5.05 -14.68 -6.06
N ALA A 126 3.82 -14.22 -6.32
CA ALA A 126 2.69 -14.38 -5.40
C ALA A 126 1.94 -15.71 -5.57
N ILE A 127 2.17 -16.44 -6.66
CA ILE A 127 1.50 -17.73 -6.96
C ILE A 127 2.45 -18.94 -6.90
N GLY A 128 3.76 -18.71 -6.85
CA GLY A 128 4.80 -19.74 -6.79
C GLY A 128 5.23 -20.07 -5.38
#